data_AF-A0A7C6DLL6-F1
#
_entry.id   AF-A0A7C6DLL6-F1
#
_cell.length_a   1.000
_cell.length_b   1.000
_cell.length_c   1.000
_cell.angle_alpha   90.00
_cell.angle_beta   90.00
_cell.angle_gamma   90.00
#
_symmetry.space_group_name_H-M   'P 1'
#
loop_
_entity.id
_entity.type
_entity.pdbx_description
1 polymer ?
#
loop_
_entity_poly.entity_id
_entity_poly.type
_entity_poly.pdbx_seq_one_letter_code
_entity_poly.pdbx_strand_id
1 'polypeptide(L)'
;MRTTRLSRRAFLRRGLAASGGFAVAAAGPWPGAWAQEAPMQKFDISLAAWSVHKLFYAGRLKQIDLPELCRKEFDLGGLELVNSFFPSPQYTY
;
A
#
# COMPACT_ATOMS: atom_id res chain seq x y z
N MET A 1 19.26 36.77 10.38
CA MET A 1 17.93 36.20 10.01
C MET A 1 17.52 35.19 11.07
N ARG A 2 16.39 35.40 11.77
CA ARG A 2 15.90 34.51 12.85
C ARG A 2 14.88 33.54 12.26
N THR A 3 15.25 32.29 12.07
CA THR A 3 14.34 31.23 11.62
C THR A 3 13.43 30.81 12.78
N THR A 4 12.13 31.12 12.69
CA THR A 4 11.13 30.63 13.62
C THR A 4 10.86 29.14 13.36
N ARG A 5 11.40 28.26 14.20
CA ARG A 5 11.13 26.81 14.10
C ARG A 5 9.70 26.51 14.56
N LEU A 6 8.84 26.09 13.63
CA LEU A 6 7.52 25.52 13.95
C LEU A 6 7.72 24.15 14.61
N SER A 7 7.28 24.00 15.86
CA SER A 7 7.27 22.70 16.53
C SER A 7 6.09 21.85 16.07
N ARG A 8 6.24 20.52 16.03
CA ARG A 8 5.15 19.57 15.69
C ARG A 8 3.88 19.85 16.49
N ARG A 9 4.03 20.15 17.79
CA ARG A 9 2.93 20.50 18.70
C ARG A 9 2.25 21.82 18.33
N ALA A 10 3.02 22.85 17.96
CA ALA A 10 2.47 24.13 17.52
C ALA A 10 1.73 24.00 16.19
N PHE A 11 2.23 23.15 15.27
CA PHE A 11 1.56 22.83 14.02
C PHE A 11 0.20 22.15 14.26
N LEU A 12 0.17 21.08 15.06
CA LEU A 12 -1.07 20.35 15.36
C LEU A 12 -2.12 21.23 16.06
N ARG A 13 -1.72 22.06 17.04
CA ARG A 13 -2.64 22.98 17.72
C ARG A 13 -3.23 24.02 16.77
N ARG A 14 -2.44 24.53 15.83
CA ARG A 14 -2.91 25.50 14.82
C ARG A 14 -3.82 24.84 13.79
N GLY A 15 -3.52 23.61 13.38
CA GLY A 15 -4.38 22.83 12.48
C GLY A 15 -5.75 22.50 13.08
N LEU A 16 -5.78 22.06 14.35
CA LEU A 16 -7.02 21.80 15.10
C LEU A 16 -7.87 23.06 15.33
N ALA A 17 -7.25 24.20 15.56
CA ALA A 17 -7.96 25.47 15.69
C ALA A 17 -8.55 25.94 14.34
N ALA A 18 -7.88 25.65 13.22
CA ALA A 18 -8.37 25.96 11.88
C ALA A 18 -9.48 25.01 11.39
N SER A 19 -9.57 23.79 11.93
CA SER A 19 -10.60 22.80 11.55
C SER A 19 -11.96 23.00 12.20
N GLY A 20 -12.12 23.95 13.14
CA GLY A 20 -13.41 24.24 13.79
C GLY A 20 -14.52 24.64 12.81
N GLY A 21 -14.18 25.18 11.64
CA GLY A 21 -15.13 25.46 10.55
C GLY A 21 -15.55 24.25 9.71
N PHE A 22 -14.75 23.18 9.68
CA PHE A 22 -15.06 21.96 8.91
C PHE A 22 -16.07 21.05 9.61
N ALA A 23 -16.18 21.12 10.94
CA ALA A 23 -17.14 20.30 11.70
C ALA A 23 -18.60 20.61 11.35
N VAL A 24 -18.91 21.86 10.95
CA VAL A 24 -20.28 22.25 10.57
C VAL A 24 -20.63 21.82 9.14
N ALA A 25 -19.64 21.73 8.23
CA ALA A 25 -19.83 21.24 6.87
C ALA A 25 -20.00 19.70 6.79
N ALA A 26 -19.61 18.97 7.84
CA ALA A 26 -19.73 17.51 7.91
C ALA A 26 -21.13 17.01 8.36
N ALA A 27 -22.01 17.91 8.81
CA ALA A 27 -23.37 17.54 9.26
C ALA A 27 -24.43 17.60 8.15
N GLY A 28 -24.08 18.08 6.96
CA GLY A 28 -24.94 18.04 5.78
C GLY A 28 -24.92 16.66 5.11
N PRO A 29 -26.01 16.23 4.44
CA PRO A 29 -26.00 15.00 3.68
C PRO A 29 -24.90 15.07 2.61
N TRP A 30 -23.94 14.14 2.67
CA TRP A 30 -22.84 14.03 1.72
C TRP A 30 -23.42 13.85 0.31
N PRO A 31 -23.13 14.76 -0.66
CA PRO A 31 -23.56 14.60 -2.05
C PRO A 31 -22.83 13.38 -2.63
N GLY A 32 -23.43 12.20 -2.51
CA GLY A 32 -22.80 10.92 -2.84
C GLY A 32 -23.18 9.78 -1.91
N ALA A 33 -23.85 10.03 -0.78
CA ALA A 33 -24.38 8.97 0.09
C ALA A 33 -25.44 8.07 -0.60
N TRP A 34 -25.86 8.45 -1.81
CA TRP A 34 -26.86 7.79 -2.64
C TRP A 34 -26.33 7.59 -4.07
N ALA A 35 -25.01 7.52 -4.26
CA ALA A 35 -24.47 7.03 -5.52
C ALA A 35 -24.85 5.55 -5.64
N GLN A 36 -25.62 5.20 -6.66
CA GLN A 36 -25.82 3.81 -7.05
C GLN A 36 -24.43 3.22 -7.33
N GLU A 37 -24.01 2.25 -6.51
CA GLU A 37 -22.80 1.49 -6.79
C GLU A 37 -22.98 0.84 -8.16
N ALA A 38 -22.24 1.33 -9.15
CA ALA A 38 -22.11 0.61 -10.40
C ALA A 38 -21.57 -0.79 -10.06
N PRO A 39 -22.11 -1.86 -10.68
CA PRO A 39 -21.64 -3.21 -10.38
C PRO A 39 -20.14 -3.25 -10.61
N MET A 40 -19.40 -3.43 -9.52
CA MET A 40 -17.95 -3.49 -9.55
C MET A 40 -17.56 -4.64 -10.48
N GLN A 41 -16.87 -4.34 -11.58
CA GLN A 41 -16.32 -5.39 -12.43
C GLN A 41 -15.45 -6.28 -11.54
N LYS A 42 -15.70 -7.60 -11.60
CA LYS A 42 -14.88 -8.56 -10.89
C LYS A 42 -13.54 -8.64 -11.62
N PHE A 43 -12.49 -8.20 -10.95
CA PHE A 43 -11.11 -8.35 -11.41
C PHE A 43 -10.45 -9.44 -10.58
N ASP A 44 -9.59 -10.21 -11.23
CA ASP A 44 -8.69 -11.12 -10.52
C ASP A 44 -7.54 -10.34 -9.89
N ILE A 45 -7.05 -10.83 -8.75
CA ILE A 45 -5.97 -10.21 -7.98
C ILE A 45 -4.70 -11.04 -8.10
N SER A 46 -3.56 -10.35 -8.24
CA SER A 46 -2.21 -10.94 -8.29
C SER A 46 -1.39 -10.59 -7.04
N LEU A 47 -0.44 -11.47 -6.70
CA LEU A 47 0.60 -11.16 -5.72
C LEU A 47 1.84 -10.60 -6.42
N ALA A 48 2.21 -9.36 -6.14
CA ALA A 48 3.51 -8.83 -6.53
C ALA A 48 4.61 -9.27 -5.56
N ALA A 49 5.76 -9.76 -6.06
CA ALA A 49 6.86 -10.22 -5.21
C ALA A 49 7.34 -9.16 -4.20
N TRP A 50 7.24 -7.87 -4.56
CA TRP A 50 7.62 -6.76 -3.68
C TRP A 50 6.72 -6.63 -2.44
N SER A 51 5.50 -7.15 -2.46
CA SER A 51 4.63 -7.22 -1.28
C SER A 51 5.24 -8.06 -0.15
N VAL A 52 6.13 -8.99 -0.49
CA VAL A 52 6.85 -9.87 0.46
C VAL A 52 8.38 -9.71 0.39
N HIS A 53 8.89 -8.56 -0.09
CA HIS A 53 10.33 -8.30 -0.25
C HIS A 53 11.18 -8.59 1.00
N LYS A 54 10.62 -8.39 2.20
CA LYS A 54 11.32 -8.67 3.46
C LYS A 54 11.68 -10.15 3.64
N LEU A 55 10.86 -11.07 3.13
CA LEU A 55 11.14 -12.50 3.19
C LEU A 55 12.32 -12.88 2.28
N PHE A 56 12.39 -12.26 1.09
CA PHE A 56 13.52 -12.42 0.19
C PHE A 56 14.81 -11.88 0.81
N TYR A 57 14.81 -10.65 1.33
CA TYR A 57 16.01 -10.07 1.95
C TYR A 57 16.43 -10.74 3.26
N ALA A 58 15.50 -11.41 3.95
CA ALA A 58 15.82 -12.24 5.11
C ALA A 58 16.31 -13.66 4.73
N GLY A 59 16.35 -14.01 3.44
CA GLY A 59 16.72 -15.35 2.97
C GLY A 59 15.71 -16.45 3.32
N ARG A 60 14.48 -16.07 3.67
CA ARG A 60 13.40 -16.97 4.12
C ARG A 60 12.49 -17.45 3.00
N LEU A 61 12.60 -16.87 1.82
CA LEU A 61 11.82 -17.20 0.64
C LEU A 61 12.73 -17.15 -0.57
N LYS A 62 12.75 -18.21 -1.39
CA LYS A 62 13.39 -18.19 -2.71
C LYS A 62 12.33 -17.85 -3.75
N GLN A 63 12.77 -17.27 -4.87
CA GLN A 63 11.85 -16.91 -5.96
C GLN A 63 11.03 -18.11 -6.46
N ILE A 64 11.62 -19.31 -6.47
CA ILE A 64 10.95 -20.54 -6.91
C ILE A 64 9.85 -21.01 -5.95
N ASP A 65 9.88 -20.57 -4.70
CA ASP A 65 8.87 -20.90 -3.67
C ASP A 65 7.70 -19.90 -3.67
N LEU A 66 7.84 -18.78 -4.39
CA LEU A 66 6.83 -17.71 -4.43
C LEU A 66 5.46 -18.17 -4.99
N PRO A 67 5.37 -19.04 -6.03
CA PRO A 67 4.07 -19.55 -6.49
C PRO A 67 3.33 -20.38 -5.43
N GLU A 68 4.06 -21.16 -4.62
CA GLU A 68 3.47 -21.94 -3.54
C GLU A 68 2.90 -21.02 -2.45
N LEU A 69 3.67 -20.02 -2.02
CA LEU A 69 3.23 -19.02 -1.05
C LEU A 69 2.02 -18.21 -1.57
N CYS A 70 2.04 -17.81 -2.84
CA CYS A 70 0.94 -17.10 -3.51
C CYS A 70 -0.38 -17.89 -3.43
N ARG A 71 -0.32 -19.19 -3.73
CA ARG A 71 -1.52 -20.05 -3.71
C ARG A 71 -1.93 -20.45 -2.29
N LYS A 72 -1.01 -20.88 -1.45
CA LYS A 72 -1.35 -21.49 -0.15
C LYS A 72 -1.67 -20.46 0.93
N GLU A 73 -0.97 -19.33 0.95
CA GLU A 73 -1.13 -18.33 2.01
C GLU A 73 -2.14 -17.23 1.64
N PHE A 74 -2.31 -16.95 0.34
CA PHE A 74 -3.16 -15.85 -0.13
C PHE A 74 -4.30 -16.28 -1.05
N ASP A 75 -4.35 -17.56 -1.49
CA ASP A 75 -5.32 -18.08 -2.46
C ASP A 75 -5.45 -17.23 -3.74
N LEU A 76 -4.31 -16.73 -4.23
CA LEU A 76 -4.27 -15.91 -5.44
C LEU A 76 -3.90 -16.74 -6.66
N GLY A 77 -4.56 -16.44 -7.78
CA GLY A 77 -4.31 -17.05 -9.08
C GLY A 77 -3.22 -16.35 -9.89
N GLY A 78 -3.00 -15.06 -9.64
CA GLY A 78 -2.00 -14.23 -10.33
C GLY A 78 -0.72 -14.03 -9.51
N LEU A 79 0.41 -13.94 -10.20
CA LEU A 79 1.72 -13.71 -9.61
C LEU A 79 2.54 -12.76 -10.50
N GLU A 80 3.27 -11.82 -9.89
CA GLU A 80 4.18 -10.91 -10.59
C GLU A 80 5.60 -11.06 -10.03
N LEU A 81 6.49 -11.62 -10.86
CA LEU A 81 7.89 -11.86 -10.53
C LEU A 81 8.71 -10.57 -10.65
N VAL A 82 9.79 -10.47 -9.86
CA VAL A 82 10.72 -9.32 -9.93
C VAL A 82 12.16 -9.79 -10.09
N ASN A 83 12.85 -9.26 -11.10
CA ASN A 83 14.19 -9.67 -11.51
C ASN A 83 15.21 -9.67 -10.35
N SER A 84 15.18 -8.67 -9.48
CA SER A 84 16.15 -8.50 -8.38
C SER A 84 16.15 -9.64 -7.34
N PHE A 85 15.14 -10.52 -7.33
CA PHE A 85 15.09 -11.69 -6.45
C PHE A 85 15.52 -12.99 -7.13
N PHE A 86 15.88 -12.95 -8.41
CA PHE A 86 16.54 -14.08 -9.06
C PHE A 86 18.03 -14.08 -8.68
N PRO A 87 18.63 -15.28 -8.50
CA PRO A 87 20.08 -15.37 -8.35
C PRO A 87 20.78 -14.85 -9.62
N SER A 88 22.03 -14.40 -9.46
CA SER A 88 22.91 -14.04 -10.58
C SER A 88 22.88 -15.12 -11.66
N PRO A 89 22.97 -14.75 -12.96
CA PRO A 89 23.14 -15.74 -14.02
C PRO A 89 24.33 -16.65 -13.70
N GLN A 90 24.13 -17.96 -13.82
CA GLN A 90 25.17 -18.99 -13.60
C GLN A 90 25.91 -19.37 -14.89
N TYR A 91 25.97 -18.48 -15.89
CA TYR A 91 26.70 -18.77 -17.11
C TYR A 91 28.21 -18.84 -16.82
N THR A 92 28.74 -20.05 -16.82
CA THR A 92 30.17 -20.33 -16.96
C THR A 92 30.38 -20.77 -18.40
N TYR A 93 30.94 -19.88 -19.22
CA TYR A 93 31.53 -20.25 -20.51
C TYR A 93 32.98 -20.65 -20.30
#